data_AF-D1ADU1-F1
#
_entry.id   AF-D1ADU1-F1
#
_cell.length_a   1.000
_cell.length_b   1.000
_cell.length_c   1.000
_cell.angle_alpha   90.00
_cell.angle_beta   90.00
_cell.angle_gamma   90.00
#
_symmetry.space_group_name_H-M   'P 1'
#
loop_
_entity.id
_entity.type
_entity.pdbx_description
1 polymer ?
#
loop_
_entity_poly.entity_id
_entity_poly.type
_entity_poly.pdbx_seq_one_letter_code
_entity_poly.pdbx_strand_id
1 'polypeptide(L)' 'MLCPTCRSVRPALSPAEYTPDRAYLITRHGLCVCSPDRRRPPRDPRQAAPAHRDPAETR' A
#
# COMPACT_ATOMS: atom_id res chain seq x y z
N MET A 1 13.98 2.37 8.99
CA MET A 1 12.66 1.90 8.46
C MET A 1 12.03 2.88 7.47
N LEU A 2 12.07 4.19 7.70
CA LEU A 2 11.42 5.15 6.80
C LEU A 2 12.27 5.48 5.57
N CYS A 3 11.61 5.77 4.45
CA CYS A 3 12.24 6.27 3.24
C CYS A 3 12.64 7.74 3.44
N PRO A 4 13.88 8.15 3.10
CA PRO A 4 14.31 9.54 3.26
C PRO A 4 13.55 10.50 2.33
N THR A 5 13.01 10.01 1.21
CA THR A 5 12.33 10.81 0.19
C THR A 5 10.87 11.09 0.56
N CYS A 6 10.09 10.04 0.87
CA CYS A 6 8.65 10.17 1.12
C CYS A 6 8.27 10.05 2.60
N ARG A 7 9.24 9.76 3.49
CA ARG A 7 9.04 9.55 4.93
C ARG A 7 8.02 8.44 5.30
N SER A 8 7.64 7.58 4.36
CA SER A 8 6.83 6.36 4.57
C SER A 8 7.69 5.12 4.86
N VAL A 9 7.08 4.04 5.36
CA VAL A 9 7.79 2.80 5.76
C VAL A 9 8.29 2.02 4.55
N ARG A 10 9.59 1.71 4.47
CA ARG A 10 10.15 0.85 3.41
C ARG A 10 9.59 -0.58 3.52
N PRO A 11 9.33 -1.29 2.41
CA PRO A 11 8.90 -2.69 2.43
C PRO A 11 9.86 -3.58 3.23
N ALA A 12 9.32 -4.65 3.83
CA ALA A 12 10.14 -5.67 4.49
C ALA A 12 10.83 -6.53 3.44
N LEU A 13 12.11 -6.85 3.62
CA LEU A 13 12.84 -7.74 2.71
C LEU A 13 12.71 -9.21 3.14
N SER A 14 12.31 -9.44 4.38
CA SER A 14 12.05 -10.77 4.94
C SER A 14 10.86 -10.76 5.90
N PRO A 15 10.21 -11.91 6.13
CA PRO A 15 9.12 -12.01 7.11
C PRO A 15 9.54 -11.63 8.54
N ALA A 16 10.79 -11.89 8.91
CA ALA A 16 11.33 -11.59 10.24
C ALA A 16 11.37 -10.08 10.56
N GLU A 17 11.35 -9.22 9.55
CA GLU A 17 11.31 -7.77 9.74
C GLU A 17 9.92 -7.22 10.06
N TYR A 18 8.88 -8.06 10.01
CA TYR A 18 7.50 -7.67 10.28
C TYR A 18 7.23 -7.62 11.79
N THR A 19 7.80 -6.61 12.44
CA THR A 19 7.67 -6.37 13.88
C THR A 19 6.45 -5.50 14.21
N PRO A 20 5.93 -5.52 15.46
CA PRO A 20 4.86 -4.63 15.91
C PRO A 20 5.18 -3.13 15.69
N ASP A 21 6.43 -2.73 15.91
CA ASP A 21 6.87 -1.35 15.63
C ASP A 21 6.72 -0.98 14.16
N ARG A 22 7.08 -1.91 13.26
CA ARG A 22 6.88 -1.71 11.82
C ARG A 22 5.39 -1.60 11.49
N ALA A 23 4.55 -2.46 12.06
CA ALA A 23 3.10 -2.40 11.86
C ALA A 23 2.52 -1.06 12.33
N TYR A 24 2.91 -0.58 13.50
CA TYR A 24 2.53 0.75 14.00
C TYR A 24 2.95 1.86 13.02
N LEU A 25 4.20 1.83 12.54
CA LEU A 25 4.67 2.82 11.57
C LEU A 25 3.92 2.72 10.22
N ILE A 26 3.52 1.53 9.78
CA ILE A 26 2.72 1.34 8.56
C ILE A 26 1.36 2.00 8.72
N THR A 27 0.69 1.81 9.87
CA THR A 27 -0.62 2.44 10.12
C THR A 27 -0.53 3.97 10.16
N ARG A 28 0.59 4.52 10.67
CA ARG A 28 0.77 5.96 10.84
C ARG A 28 1.29 6.67 9.59
N HIS A 29 2.20 6.04 8.84
CA HIS A 29 2.95 6.68 7.75
C HIS A 29 2.73 6.04 6.38
N GLY A 30 2.00 4.92 6.32
CA GLY A 30 1.80 4.13 5.12
C GLY A 30 3.06 3.42 4.63
N LEU A 31 2.89 2.58 3.61
CA LEU A 31 3.98 1.92 2.91
C LEU A 31 4.59 2.83 1.84
N CYS A 32 5.92 2.86 1.80
CA CYS A 32 6.70 3.54 0.79
C CYS A 32 6.44 2.93 -0.59
N VAL A 33 6.09 3.78 -1.54
CA VAL A 33 5.91 3.45 -2.96
C VAL A 33 6.98 4.06 -3.86
N CYS A 34 8.07 4.57 -3.27
CA CYS A 34 9.25 5.01 -4.01
C CYS A 34 9.94 3.77 -4.60
N SER A 35 9.42 3.28 -5.72
CA SER A 35 10.12 2.36 -6.59
C SER A 35 11.26 3.13 -7.28
N PRO A 36 12.49 2.59 -7.33
CA PRO A 36 13.51 3.14 -8.21
C PRO A 36 13.11 3.03 -9.70
N ASP A 37 12.13 2.18 -10.02
CA ASP A 37 11.77 1.80 -11.39
C ASP A 37 10.35 2.23 -11.85
N ARG A 38 9.69 3.18 -11.17
CA ARG A 38 8.35 3.61 -11.61
C ARG A 38 8.25 5.13 -11.77
N ARG A 39 8.40 5.57 -13.02
CA ARG A 39 7.45 6.56 -13.57
C ARG A 39 6.05 6.03 -13.24
N ARG A 40 5.43 6.57 -12.20
CA ARG A 40 4.04 6.29 -11.87
C ARG A 40 3.21 6.75 -13.07
N PRO A 41 2.54 5.87 -13.85
CA PRO A 41 1.54 6.37 -14.77
C PRO A 41 0.46 7.06 -13.92
N PRO A 42 -0.04 8.22 -14.35
CA PRO A 42 -1.07 8.92 -13.60
C PRO A 42 -2.22 7.96 -13.33
N ARG A 43 -2.68 7.90 -12.08
CA ARG A 43 -3.90 7.19 -11.75
C ARG A 43 -5.02 7.87 -12.53
N ASP A 44 -5.53 7.24 -13.57
CA ASP A 44 -6.81 7.65 -14.16
C ASP A 44 -7.89 7.39 -13.09
N PRO A 45 -8.60 8.42 -12.60
CA PRO A 45 -9.68 8.24 -11.64
C PRO A 45 -10.77 7.26 -12.11
N ARG A 46 -10.85 6.99 -13.42
CA ARG A 46 -11.82 6.07 -14.03
C ARG A 46 -11.49 4.58 -13.84
N GLN A 47 -10.28 4.24 -13.40
CA GLN A 47 -9.87 2.85 -13.14
C GLN A 47 -10.04 2.42 -11.67
N ALA A 48 -10.69 3.23 -10.82
CA ALA A 48 -11.27 2.71 -9.59
C ALA A 48 -12.42 1.77 -9.99
N ALA A 49 -12.09 0.48 -10.16
CA ALA A 49 -13.04 -0.56 -10.51
C ALA A 49 -14.25 -0.53 -9.56
N PRO A 50 -15.44 -0.93 -10.04
CA PRO A 50 -16.67 -0.82 -9.27
C PRO A 50 -16.58 -1.65 -8.01
N ALA A 51 -17.14 -1.11 -6.93
CA ALA A 51 -17.37 -1.82 -5.70
C ALA A 51 -17.98 -3.21 -6.01
N HIS A 52 -17.31 -4.22 -5.45
CA HIS A 52 -17.79 -5.57 -5.20
C HIS A 52 -19.32 -5.66 -5.27
N ARG A 53 -19.88 -6.27 -6.32
CA ARG A 53 -21.27 -6.74 -6.28
C ARG A 53 -21.30 -7.91 -5.31
N ASP A 54 -21.92 -7.72 -4.15
CA ASP A 54 -22.35 -8.83 -3.32
C ASP A 54 -23.50 -9.60 -4.01
N PRO A 55 -23.47 -10.95 -4.00
CA PRO A 55 -24.53 -11.80 -4.51
C PRO A 55 -25.56 -12.08 -3.40
N ALA A 56 -26.74 -11.49 -3.51
CA ALA A 56 -27.91 -11.88 -2.73
C ALA A 56 -29.15 -11.48 -3.55
N GLU A 57 -30.19 -12.27 -3.75
CA GLU A 57 -30.52 -13.63 -3.39
C GLU A 57 -31.72 -13.96 -4.27
N THR A 58 -31.81 -15.21 -4.72
CA THR A 58 -32.91 -15.76 -5.49
C THR A 58 -34.22 -15.71 -4.70
N ARG A 59 -35.26 -15.02 -5.19
CA ARG A 59 -36.67 -15.47 -5.17
C ARG A 59 -37.62 -14.52 -5.91
#